data_AF-A0A837BTI9-F1
#
_entry.id   AF-A0A837BTI9-F1
#
_cell.length_a   1.000
_cell.length_b   1.000
_cell.length_c   1.000
_cell.angle_alpha   90.00
_cell.angle_beta   90.00
_cell.angle_gamma   90.00
#
_symmetry.space_group_name_H-M   'P 1'
#
loop_
_entity.id
_entity.type
_entity.pdbx_description
1 polymer ?
#
loop_
_entity_poly.entity_id
_entity_poly.type
_entity_poly.pdbx_seq_one_letter_code
_entity_poly.pdbx_strand_id
1 'polypeptide(L)' 'MRVLKPTGTLLFKWSNNQIPFNKVLNVIDQKPILGDRRGTTRWSVFIKGAENGQSNDKKQN' A
#
# COMPACT_ATOMS: atom_id res chain seq x y z
N MET A 1 9.60 5.93 2.40
CA MET A 1 9.45 5.87 3.87
C MET A 1 10.74 6.23 4.60
N ARG A 2 11.23 7.48 4.46
CA ARG A 2 12.57 7.86 4.94
C ARG A 2 12.69 7.83 6.47
N VAL A 3 11.71 8.39 7.18
CA VAL A 3 11.76 8.68 8.63
C VAL A 3 11.44 7.51 9.56
N LEU A 4 10.88 6.41 9.05
CA LEU A 4 10.59 5.24 9.89
C LEU A 4 11.89 4.53 10.28
N LYS A 5 11.93 3.97 11.49
CA LYS A 5 12.97 3.01 11.89
C LYS A 5 12.94 1.79 10.94
N PRO A 6 14.05 1.03 10.79
CA PRO A 6 14.00 -0.27 10.13
C PRO A 6 12.83 -1.10 10.68
N THR A 7 12.12 -1.82 9.80
CA THR A 7 10.89 -2.59 10.10
C THR A 7 9.73 -1.79 10.73
N GLY A 8 9.83 -0.46 10.75
CA GLY A 8 8.76 0.41 11.26
C GLY A 8 7.51 0.36 10.38
N THR A 9 6.35 0.41 11.03
CA THR A 9 5.03 0.31 10.39
C THR A 9 4.44 1.69 10.13
N LEU A 10 3.88 1.89 8.93
CA LEU A 10 3.08 3.04 8.54
C LEU A 10 1.62 2.62 8.36
N LEU A 11 0.73 3.13 9.22
CA LEU A 11 -0.71 3.09 8.99
C LEU A 11 -1.11 4.34 8.20
N PHE A 12 -1.62 4.14 7.00
CA PHE A 12 -2.03 5.22 6.10
C PHE A 12 -3.55 5.18 5.91
N LYS A 13 -4.22 6.30 6.16
CA LYS A 13 -5.65 6.49 5.90
C LYS A 13 -5.85 7.53 4.80
N TRP A 14 -6.67 7.21 3.82
CA TRP A 14 -6.90 8.01 2.61
C TRP A 14 -8.37 8.06 2.22
N SER A 15 -8.85 9.17 1.66
CA SER A 15 -10.21 9.28 1.10
C SER A 15 -10.16 9.27 -0.43
N ASN A 16 -11.02 8.47 -1.07
CA ASN A 16 -11.10 8.36 -2.52
C ASN A 16 -11.84 9.52 -3.20
N ASN A 17 -12.33 10.51 -2.44
CA ASN A 17 -13.21 11.55 -2.99
C ASN A 17 -12.49 12.52 -3.94
N GLN A 18 -11.20 12.81 -3.72
CA GLN A 18 -10.44 13.75 -4.55
C GLN A 18 -9.46 13.04 -5.47
N ILE A 19 -8.64 12.13 -4.91
CA ILE A 19 -7.65 11.37 -5.67
C ILE A 19 -7.91 9.88 -5.40
N PRO A 20 -8.13 9.07 -6.45
CA PRO A 20 -8.29 7.63 -6.29
C PRO A 20 -7.07 7.01 -5.62
N PHE A 21 -7.30 6.13 -4.64
CA PHE A 21 -6.23 5.46 -3.89
C PHE A 21 -5.20 4.75 -4.78
N ASN A 22 -5.61 4.20 -5.93
CA ASN A 22 -4.70 3.58 -6.89
C ASN A 22 -3.62 4.54 -7.42
N LYS A 23 -3.95 5.83 -7.61
CA LYS A 23 -2.96 6.82 -8.03
C LYS A 23 -1.93 7.08 -6.92
N VAL A 24 -2.37 7.11 -5.67
CA VAL A 24 -1.48 7.26 -4.52
C VAL A 24 -0.55 6.05 -4.39
N LEU A 25 -1.09 4.83 -4.55
CA LEU A 25 -0.31 3.61 -4.53
C LEU A 25 0.78 3.57 -5.61
N ASN A 26 0.54 4.15 -6.80
CA ASN A 26 1.55 4.22 -7.86
C ASN A 26 2.73 5.15 -7.52
N VAL A 27 2.53 6.11 -6.62
CA VAL A 27 3.59 7.06 -6.18
C VAL A 27 4.37 6.50 -4.99
N ILE A 28 3.77 5.57 -4.24
CA ILE A 28 4.45 4.88 -3.15
C ILE A 28 5.17 3.67 -3.77
N ASP A 29 6.50 3.71 -3.85
CA ASP A 29 7.36 2.64 -4.38
C ASP A 29 7.32 1.32 -3.57
N GLN A 30 6.33 1.15 -2.70
CA GLN A 30 6.17 -0.01 -1.84
C GLN A 30 4.70 -0.42 -1.77
N LYS A 31 4.44 -1.72 -1.93
CA LYS A 31 3.09 -2.27 -1.79
C LYS A 31 2.68 -2.35 -0.31
N PRO A 32 1.41 -2.05 0.01
CA PRO A 32 0.89 -2.29 1.35
C PRO A 32 0.85 -3.80 1.64
N ILE A 33 1.12 -4.16 2.89
CA ILE A 33 1.06 -5.56 3.34
C ILE A 33 -0.38 -6.01 3.60
N LEU A 34 -1.25 -5.07 3.96
CA LEU A 34 -2.69 -5.27 4.15
C LEU A 34 -3.42 -3.93 4.09
N GLY A 35 -4.73 -3.99 3.90
CA GLY A 35 -5.57 -2.82 3.86
C GLY A 35 -6.99 -3.13 3.46
N ASP A 36 -7.82 -2.09 3.45
CA ASP A 36 -9.21 -2.19 3.01
C ASP A 36 -9.30 -2.48 1.51
N ARG A 37 -10.34 -3.22 1.13
CA ARG A 37 -10.68 -3.56 -0.26
C ARG A 37 -11.86 -2.76 -0.80
N ARG A 38 -12.72 -2.18 0.05
CA ARG A 38 -13.96 -1.48 -0.37
C ARG A 38 -14.13 -0.14 0.37
N GLY A 39 -15.20 0.59 0.09
CA GLY A 39 -15.52 1.87 0.74
C GLY A 39 -14.86 3.11 0.14
N THR A 40 -15.35 4.28 0.56
CA THR A 40 -14.87 5.61 0.15
C THR A 40 -13.61 6.05 0.89
N THR A 41 -13.44 5.59 2.13
CA THR A 41 -12.21 5.77 2.91
C THR A 41 -11.41 4.49 2.87
N ARG A 42 -10.18 4.57 2.36
CA ARG A 42 -9.21 3.49 2.31
C ARG A 42 -8.26 3.61 3.48
N TRP A 43 -7.83 2.49 4.02
CA TRP A 43 -6.68 2.44 4.91
C TRP A 43 -5.76 1.32 4.47
N SER A 44 -4.47 1.46 4.71
CA SER A 44 -3.46 0.47 4.33
C SER A 44 -2.26 0.55 5.25
N VAL A 45 -1.61 -0.58 5.43
CA VAL A 45 -0.44 -0.71 6.29
C VAL A 45 0.77 -1.03 5.44
N PHE A 46 1.89 -0.38 5.73
CA PHE A 46 3.17 -0.61 5.09
C PHE A 46 4.24 -0.85 6.16
N ILE A 47 5.29 -1.61 5.82
CA ILE A 47 6.43 -1.87 6.72
C ILE A 47 7.72 -1.48 6.01
N LYS A 48 8.52 -0.57 6.56
CA LYS A 48 9.77 -0.16 5.94
C LYS A 48 10.72 -1.35 5.77
N GLY A 49 11.08 -1.66 4.52
CA GLY A 49 12.00 -2.74 4.18
C GLY A 49 11.35 -4.13 4.07
N ALA A 50 10.01 -4.23 4.11
CA ALA A 50 9.35 -5.45 3.67
C ALA A 50 9.61 -5.64 2.16
N GLU A 51 10.39 -6.66 1.81
CA GLU A 51 10.74 -6.98 0.44
C GLU A 51 9.48 -7.25 -0.38
N ASN A 52 9.49 -6.78 -1.63
CA ASN A 52 8.42 -7.02 -2.59
C ASN A 52 8.38 -8.52 -2.91
N GLY A 53 7.58 -9.28 -2.16
CA GLY A 53 7.18 -10.61 -2.59
C GLY A 53 6.57 -10.48 -3.98
N GLN A 54 7.34 -10.86 -5.01
CA GLN A 54 6.88 -10.96 -6.37
C GLN A 54 5.74 -11.97 -6.37
N SER A 55 4.51 -11.46 -6.32
CA SER A 55 3.31 -12.24 -6.58
C SER A 55 3.35 -12.57 -8.06
N ASN A 56 3.89 -13.75 -8.38
CA ASN A 56 3.78 -14.40 -9.68
C ASN A 56 2.32 -14.84 -9.93
N ASP A 57 1.36 -13.91 -9.86
CA ASP A 57 0.02 -14.15 -10.38
C ASP A 57 0.03 -13.87 -11.89
N LYS A 58 0.83 -14.65 -12.62
CA LYS A 58 0.50 -14.94 -14.02
C LYS A 58 -0.79 -15.73 -13.97
N LYS A 59 -1.91 -15.03 -14.18
CA LYS A 59 -3.20 -15.62 -14.53
C LYS A 59 -2.95 -16.74 -15.56
N GLN A 60 -3.23 -17.97 -15.14
CA GLN A 60 -3.67 -19.01 -16.05
C GLN A 60 -4.78 -18.45 -16.93
N ASN A 61 -4.55 -18.48 -18.23
CA ASN A 61 -5.58 -18.58 -19.25
C ASN A 61 -5.06 -19.50 -20.34
#